data_AF-A0A0Q7EHG1-F1
#
_entry.id   AF-A0A0Q7EHG1-F1
#
_cell.length_a   1.000
_cell.length_b   1.000
_cell.length_c   1.000
_cell.angle_alpha   90.00
_cell.angle_beta   90.00
_cell.angle_gamma   90.00
#
_symmetry.space_group_name_H-M   'P 1'
#
loop_
_entity.id
_entity.type
_entity.pdbx_description
1 polymer ?
#
loop_
_entity_poly.entity_id
_entity_poly.type
_entity_poly.pdbx_seq_one_letter_code
_entity_poly.pdbx_strand_id
1 'polypeptide(L)'
;MSDDLLPVAERFRHPIGPQVHAILWLEWDPIGVNDIAPDDEYDSYVGPVIDSVMKGEGAERIAGYLDWVAKELMGLGDPRDPSHTLGVARKLAALRSTPE
;
A
#
# COMPACT_ATOMS: atom_id res chain seq x y z
N MET A 1 14.84 13.97 -10.54
CA MET A 1 13.49 14.23 -9.99
C MET A 1 13.56 13.66 -8.59
N SER A 2 13.49 14.52 -7.57
CA SER A 2 13.67 14.08 -6.18
C SER A 2 12.56 13.11 -5.83
N ASP A 3 12.94 11.85 -5.66
CA ASP A 3 12.22 10.91 -4.82
C ASP A 3 12.33 11.46 -3.40
N ASP A 4 11.36 12.30 -3.03
CA ASP A 4 11.20 12.81 -1.66
C ASP A 4 10.61 11.67 -0.83
N LEU A 5 11.36 10.56 -0.75
CA LEU A 5 11.07 9.47 0.16
C LEU A 5 11.15 10.06 1.56
N LEU A 6 10.01 10.20 2.20
CA LEU A 6 9.95 10.53 3.61
C LEU A 6 10.94 9.60 4.36
N PRO A 7 11.77 10.15 5.26
CA PRO A 7 12.70 9.34 6.05
C PRO A 7 12.00 8.10 6.63
N VAL A 8 12.69 6.97 6.76
CA VAL A 8 12.15 5.72 7.36
C VAL A 8 11.36 6.00 8.65
N ALA A 9 11.84 6.94 9.47
CA ALA A 9 11.18 7.32 10.71
C ALA A 9 9.86 8.09 10.54
N GLU A 10 9.59 8.70 9.38
CA GLU A 10 8.41 9.52 9.09
C GLU A 10 7.24 8.71 8.52
N ARG A 11 7.53 7.68 7.73
CA ARG A 11 6.54 6.74 7.14
C ARG A 11 5.76 5.93 8.19
N PHE A 12 6.32 5.73 9.39
CA PHE A 12 5.66 5.04 10.51
C PHE A 12 5.15 5.99 11.62
N ARG A 13 5.17 7.33 11.42
CA ARG A 13 4.69 8.26 12.46
C ARG A 13 3.19 8.12 12.74
N HIS A 14 2.42 7.68 11.76
CA HIS A 14 1.01 7.41 11.97
C HIS A 14 0.84 6.03 12.64
N PRO A 15 -0.05 5.88 13.65
CA PRO A 15 -0.25 4.60 14.35
C PRO A 15 -0.57 3.41 13.43
N ILE A 16 -1.19 3.67 12.27
CA ILE A 16 -1.53 2.63 11.29
C ILE A 16 -0.39 2.27 10.35
N GLY A 17 0.74 3.00 10.36
CA GLY A 17 1.84 2.81 9.42
C GLY A 17 2.39 1.38 9.40
N PRO A 18 2.69 0.76 10.57
CA PRO A 18 3.12 -0.63 10.62
C PRO A 18 2.09 -1.62 10.06
N GLN A 19 0.79 -1.33 10.21
CA GLN A 19 -0.28 -2.18 9.68
C GLN A 19 -0.40 -2.05 8.16
N VAL A 20 -0.28 -0.82 7.64
CA VAL A 20 -0.24 -0.56 6.20
C VAL A 20 0.95 -1.26 5.56
N HIS A 21 2.15 -1.09 6.14
CA HIS A 21 3.37 -1.77 5.70
C HIS A 21 3.18 -3.29 5.64
N ALA A 22 2.71 -3.90 6.73
CA ALA A 22 2.49 -5.34 6.78
C ALA A 22 1.48 -5.83 5.72
N ILE A 23 0.40 -5.08 5.47
CA ILE A 23 -0.59 -5.44 4.44
C ILE A 23 0.01 -5.33 3.04
N LEU A 24 0.80 -4.29 2.74
CA LEU A 24 1.46 -4.15 1.44
C LEU A 24 2.51 -5.26 1.22
N TRP A 25 3.31 -5.55 2.24
CA TRP A 25 4.36 -6.58 2.19
C TRP A 25 3.83 -8.01 2.12
N LEU A 26 2.89 -8.37 3.00
CA LEU A 26 2.44 -9.76 3.14
C LEU A 26 1.29 -10.13 2.23
N GLU A 27 0.48 -9.16 1.79
CA GLU A 27 -0.76 -9.46 1.07
C GLU A 27 -0.83 -8.86 -0.32
N TRP A 28 -0.41 -7.60 -0.52
CA TRP A 28 -0.50 -6.98 -1.83
C TRP A 28 0.50 -7.60 -2.81
N ASP A 29 1.80 -7.55 -2.45
CA ASP A 29 2.96 -8.17 -3.11
C ASP A 29 2.77 -8.49 -4.62
N PRO A 30 2.56 -7.48 -5.48
CA PRO A 30 2.19 -7.70 -6.87
C PRO A 30 3.31 -8.34 -7.70
N ILE A 31 4.57 -8.27 -7.24
CA ILE A 31 5.73 -8.90 -7.87
C ILE A 31 6.13 -10.25 -7.24
N GLY A 32 5.54 -10.64 -6.10
CA GLY A 32 5.80 -11.93 -5.47
C GLY A 32 7.20 -12.03 -4.84
N VAL A 33 7.68 -10.97 -4.20
CA VAL A 33 9.05 -10.91 -3.65
C VAL A 33 9.12 -10.96 -2.13
N ASN A 34 7.98 -11.06 -1.44
CA ASN A 34 7.95 -10.97 0.03
C ASN A 34 8.75 -12.06 0.78
N ASP A 35 9.08 -13.17 0.09
CA ASP A 35 9.89 -14.26 0.64
C ASP A 35 11.39 -14.16 0.29
N ILE A 36 11.78 -13.22 -0.60
CA ILE A 36 13.13 -13.19 -1.19
C ILE A 36 13.80 -11.81 -1.19
N ALA A 37 13.05 -10.73 -0.98
CA ALA A 37 13.55 -9.36 -0.92
C ALA A 37 13.54 -8.82 0.52
N PRO A 38 14.25 -7.72 0.79
CA PRO A 38 14.07 -6.94 2.02
C PRO A 38 12.62 -6.45 2.17
N ASP A 39 12.14 -6.36 3.41
CA ASP A 39 10.75 -6.00 3.73
C ASP A 39 10.40 -4.53 3.49
N ASP A 40 11.36 -3.71 3.07
CA ASP A 40 11.18 -2.29 2.76
C ASP A 40 10.87 -2.00 1.27
N GLU A 41 10.75 -3.03 0.42
CA GLU A 41 10.49 -2.90 -1.03
C GLU A 41 9.26 -2.02 -1.33
N TYR A 42 8.23 -2.09 -0.50
CA TYR A 42 6.97 -1.37 -0.68
C TYR A 42 6.82 -0.11 0.20
N ASP A 43 7.85 0.27 0.94
CA ASP A 43 7.78 1.35 1.94
C ASP A 43 7.41 2.71 1.34
N SER A 44 7.79 2.97 0.09
CA SER A 44 7.49 4.23 -0.61
C SER A 44 5.99 4.46 -0.79
N TYR A 45 5.18 3.40 -0.76
CA TYR A 45 3.72 3.46 -0.93
C TYR A 45 2.96 3.54 0.40
N VAL A 46 3.63 3.31 1.54
CA VAL A 46 3.01 3.36 2.87
C VAL A 46 2.41 4.74 3.16
N GLY A 47 3.17 5.81 2.92
CA GLY A 47 2.71 7.19 3.14
C GLY A 47 1.46 7.56 2.32
N PRO A 48 1.49 7.42 0.99
CA PRO A 48 0.32 7.67 0.13
C PRO A 48 -0.93 6.87 0.52
N VAL A 49 -0.75 5.62 0.96
CA VAL A 49 -1.86 4.79 1.42
C VAL A 49 -2.42 5.30 2.76
N ILE A 50 -1.56 5.66 3.73
CA ILE A 50 -1.99 6.30 4.97
C ILE A 50 -2.80 7.56 4.67
N ASP A 51 -2.31 8.42 3.77
CA ASP A 51 -3.03 9.65 3.38
C ASP A 51 -4.42 9.34 2.83
N SER A 52 -4.55 8.32 2.00
CA SER A 52 -5.83 7.89 1.42
C SER A 52 -6.79 7.36 2.49
N VAL A 53 -6.29 6.52 3.41
CA VAL A 53 -7.06 6.00 4.54
C VAL A 53 -7.53 7.12 5.48
N MET A 54 -6.67 8.08 5.79
CA MET A 54 -6.97 9.20 6.69
C MET A 54 -7.93 10.21 6.07
N LYS A 55 -7.91 10.38 4.75
CA LYS A 55 -8.95 11.12 4.00
C LYS A 55 -10.29 10.39 3.96
N GLY A 56 -10.34 9.14 4.42
CA GLY A 56 -11.54 8.31 4.39
C GLY A 56 -11.91 7.86 2.98
N GLU A 57 -10.93 7.73 2.09
CA GLU A 57 -11.16 7.22 0.73
C GLU A 57 -11.65 5.76 0.78
N GLY A 58 -12.55 5.42 -0.13
CA GLY A 58 -13.09 4.06 -0.25
C GLY A 58 -12.07 3.07 -0.80
N ALA A 59 -12.34 1.78 -0.59
CA ALA A 59 -11.48 0.70 -1.04
C ALA A 59 -11.23 0.73 -2.56
N GLU A 60 -12.22 1.13 -3.36
CA GLU A 60 -12.09 1.23 -4.81
C GLU A 60 -11.03 2.24 -5.24
N ARG A 61 -10.91 3.35 -4.49
CA ARG A 61 -9.94 4.41 -4.80
C ARG A 61 -8.53 4.00 -4.39
N ILE A 62 -8.39 3.36 -3.23
CA ILE A 62 -7.12 2.77 -2.77
C ILE A 62 -6.67 1.67 -3.74
N ALA A 63 -7.59 0.79 -4.18
CA ALA A 63 -7.28 -0.25 -5.15
C ALA A 63 -6.81 0.32 -6.49
N GLY A 64 -7.51 1.35 -7.00
CA GLY A 64 -7.11 2.02 -8.24
C GLY A 64 -5.73 2.67 -8.15
N TYR A 65 -5.34 3.21 -6.99
CA TYR A 65 -3.98 3.70 -6.76
C TYR A 65 -2.95 2.55 -6.80
N LEU A 66 -3.20 1.45 -6.09
CA LEU A 66 -2.29 0.29 -6.06
C LEU A 66 -2.15 -0.36 -7.45
N ASP A 67 -3.25 -0.53 -8.19
CA ASP A 67 -3.21 -1.04 -9.56
C ASP A 67 -2.43 -0.11 -10.48
N TRP A 68 -2.57 1.22 -10.32
CA TRP A 68 -1.77 2.20 -11.05
C TRP A 68 -0.27 2.09 -10.71
N VAL A 69 0.09 1.91 -9.44
CA VAL A 69 1.49 1.69 -9.03
C VAL A 69 2.06 0.44 -9.69
N ALA A 70 1.36 -0.69 -9.58
CA ALA A 70 1.79 -1.96 -10.17
C ALA A 70 1.96 -1.85 -11.70
N LYS A 71 1.04 -1.15 -12.37
CA LYS A 71 1.05 -0.99 -13.82
C LYS A 71 2.13 -0.01 -14.29
N GLU A 72 2.15 1.19 -13.76
CA GLU A 72 2.92 2.32 -14.29
C GLU A 72 4.31 2.45 -13.67
N LEU A 73 4.47 2.06 -12.40
CA LEU A 73 5.76 2.16 -11.70
C LEU A 73 6.53 0.84 -11.71
N MET A 74 5.84 -0.31 -11.66
CA MET A 74 6.47 -1.64 -11.68
C MET A 74 6.42 -2.33 -13.06
N GLY A 75 5.64 -1.80 -14.01
CA GLY A 75 5.58 -2.33 -15.38
C GLY A 75 4.83 -3.65 -15.52
N LEU A 76 3.93 -4.00 -14.59
CA LEU A 76 3.24 -5.30 -14.57
C LEU A 76 2.05 -5.41 -15.53
N GLY A 77 1.69 -4.33 -16.22
CA GLY A 77 0.50 -4.27 -17.07
C GLY A 77 -0.80 -4.31 -16.24
N ASP A 78 -1.90 -4.71 -16.86
CA ASP A 78 -3.18 -4.79 -16.16
C ASP A 78 -3.21 -5.99 -15.18
N PRO A 79 -3.81 -5.81 -13.98
CA PRO A 79 -3.85 -6.84 -12.96
C PRO A 79 -4.56 -8.11 -13.47
N ARG A 80 -3.93 -9.27 -13.25
CA ARG A 80 -4.50 -10.58 -13.62
C ARG A 80 -5.73 -10.94 -12.80
N ASP A 81 -5.76 -10.49 -11.55
CA ASP A 81 -6.90 -10.63 -10.64
C ASP A 81 -7.18 -9.30 -9.94
N PRO A 82 -8.08 -8.47 -10.49
CA PRO A 82 -8.48 -7.20 -9.87
C PRO A 82 -9.15 -7.38 -8.49
N SER A 83 -9.67 -8.58 -8.19
CA SER A 83 -10.32 -8.84 -6.90
C SER A 83 -9.32 -8.94 -5.75
N HIS A 84 -8.07 -9.32 -6.05
CA HIS A 84 -6.98 -9.36 -5.09
C HIS A 84 -6.66 -7.97 -4.54
N THR A 85 -6.29 -7.02 -5.42
CA THR A 85 -5.99 -5.64 -5.02
C THR A 85 -7.17 -5.00 -4.29
N LEU A 86 -8.41 -5.25 -4.74
CA LEU A 86 -9.59 -4.73 -4.06
C LEU A 86 -9.79 -5.33 -2.66
N GLY A 87 -9.49 -6.62 -2.46
CA GLY A 87 -9.51 -7.27 -1.16
C GLY A 87 -8.52 -6.64 -0.18
N VAL A 88 -7.28 -6.42 -0.63
CA VAL A 88 -6.24 -5.70 0.11
C VAL A 88 -6.71 -4.28 0.46
N ALA A 89 -7.24 -3.54 -0.52
CA ALA A 89 -7.69 -2.17 -0.33
C ALA A 89 -8.84 -2.04 0.68
N ARG A 90 -9.72 -3.05 0.78
CA ARG A 90 -10.76 -3.09 1.83
C ARG A 90 -10.17 -3.20 3.23
N LYS A 91 -9.12 -4.00 3.41
CA LYS A 91 -8.40 -4.12 4.69
C LYS A 91 -7.75 -2.79 5.06
N LEU A 92 -7.09 -2.14 4.10
CA LEU A 92 -6.47 -0.82 4.30
C LEU A 92 -7.52 0.24 4.69
N ALA A 93 -8.63 0.32 3.95
CA ALA A 93 -9.71 1.26 4.24
C ALA A 93 -10.31 1.07 5.66
N ALA A 94 -10.38 -0.18 6.13
CA ALA A 94 -10.91 -0.53 7.45
C ALA A 94 -10.01 -0.10 8.62
N LEU A 95 -8.73 0.21 8.40
CA LEU A 95 -7.81 0.67 9.46
C LEU A 95 -8.24 1.99 10.10
N ARG A 96 -9.07 2.80 9.41
CA ARG A 96 -9.68 3.99 9.99
C ARG A 96 -10.77 3.67 11.04
N SER A 97 -11.32 2.46 11.00
CA SER A 97 -12.46 2.05 11.82
C SER A 97 -12.09 1.18 13.02
N THR A 98 -10.81 0.91 13.26
CA THR A 98 -10.34 0.23 14.48
C THR A 98 -10.22 1.23 15.63
N PRO A 99 -11.12 1.21 16.64
CA PRO A 99 -10.85 1.85 17.91
C PRO A 99 -9.80 1.02 18.68
N GLU A 100 -8.92 1.71 19.41
CA GLU A 100 -8.01 1.09 20.40
C GLU A 100 -8.77 0.26 21.44
#